data_AF-A0A521NY14-F1
#
_entry.id   AF-A0A521NY14-F1
#
_cell.length_a   1.000
_cell.length_b   1.000
_cell.length_c   1.000
_cell.angle_alpha   90.00
_cell.angle_beta   90.00
_cell.angle_gamma   90.00
#
_symmetry.space_group_name_H-M   'P 1'
#
loop_
_entity.id
_entity.type
_entity.pdbx_description
1 polymer ?
#
loop_
_entity_poly.entity_id
_entity_poly.type
_entity_poly.pdbx_seq_one_letter_code
_entity_poly.pdbx_strand_id
1 'polypeptide(L)' 'MSERDKAVLTALVRMVDQYLTVGEELDTLSMSAGQNALRTLADAGLVDYDGGRCGTWTQAGRDQITRS' A
#
# COMPACT_ATOMS: atom_id res chain seq x y z
N MET A 1 -5.64 -16.72 2.17
CA MET A 1 -4.38 -16.21 1.59
C MET A 1 -3.24 -17.15 1.96
N SER A 2 -2.44 -17.60 1.00
CA SER A 2 -1.32 -18.51 1.27
C SER A 2 -0.15 -17.79 1.95
N GLU A 3 0.81 -18.54 2.52
CA GLU A 3 2.03 -17.94 3.08
C GLU A 3 2.85 -17.20 2.03
N ARG A 4 2.83 -17.70 0.78
CA ARG A 4 3.48 -17.03 -0.35
C ARG A 4 2.81 -15.69 -0.65
N ASP A 5 1.50 -15.64 -0.67
CA ASP A 5 0.74 -14.41 -0.91
C ASP A 5 0.98 -13.39 0.21
N LYS A 6 1.05 -13.83 1.47
CA LYS A 6 1.40 -12.98 2.62
C LYS A 6 2.80 -12.38 2.47
N ALA A 7 3.78 -13.17 2.05
CA ALA A 7 5.14 -12.70 1.83
C ALA A 7 5.18 -11.65 0.70
N VAL A 8 4.48 -11.89 -0.41
CA VAL A 8 4.38 -10.94 -1.53
C VAL A 8 3.67 -9.65 -1.11
N LEU A 9 2.55 -9.75 -0.40
CA LEU A 9 1.82 -8.60 0.11
C LEU A 9 2.67 -7.77 1.07
N THR A 10 3.44 -8.44 1.94
CA THR A 10 4.37 -7.76 2.86
C THR A 10 5.48 -7.03 2.11
N ALA A 11 6.04 -7.64 1.06
CA ALA A 11 7.02 -6.97 0.21
C ALA A 11 6.41 -5.75 -0.50
N LEU A 12 5.17 -5.85 -0.98
CA LEU A 12 4.45 -4.75 -1.62
C LEU A 12 4.21 -3.59 -0.64
N VAL A 13 3.77 -3.87 0.58
CA VAL A 13 3.60 -2.85 1.64
C VAL A 13 4.89 -2.09 1.87
N ARG A 14 6.03 -2.78 2.01
CA ARG A 14 7.33 -2.13 2.21
C ARG A 14 7.74 -1.26 1.03
N MET A 15 7.52 -1.72 -0.20
CA MET A 15 7.84 -0.95 -1.40
C MET A 15 6.98 0.32 -1.49
N VAL A 16 5.68 0.22 -1.20
CA VAL A 16 4.78 1.38 -1.20
C VAL A 16 5.17 2.36 -0.09
N ASP A 17 5.44 1.87 1.11
CA ASP A 17 5.86 2.74 2.22
C ASP A 17 7.18 3.46 1.93
N GLN A 18 8.16 2.74 1.38
CA GLN A 18 9.49 3.28 1.09
C GLN A 18 9.48 4.35 0.00
N TYR A 19 8.62 4.23 -1.01
CA TYR A 19 8.72 5.01 -2.24
C TYR A 19 7.53 5.93 -2.52
N LEU A 20 6.35 5.62 -1.99
CA LEU A 20 5.12 6.36 -2.28
C LEU A 20 4.63 7.16 -1.07
N THR A 21 5.15 6.95 0.14
CA THR A 21 4.80 7.77 1.31
C THR A 21 5.34 9.20 1.16
N VAL A 22 4.43 10.18 1.17
CA VAL A 22 4.72 11.61 1.16
C VAL A 22 3.97 12.26 2.31
N GLY A 23 4.68 12.51 3.42
CA GLY A 23 4.04 12.97 4.65
C GLY A 23 3.13 11.89 5.23
N GLU A 24 1.83 12.18 5.34
CA GLU A 24 0.83 11.23 5.85
C GLU A 24 0.05 10.51 4.73
N GLU A 25 0.33 10.82 3.46
CA GLU A 25 -0.36 10.27 2.29
C GLU A 25 0.54 9.34 1.48
N LEU A 26 -0.09 8.54 0.62
CA LEU A 26 0.55 7.76 -0.44
C LEU A 26 0.30 8.46 -1.78
N ASP A 27 1.35 8.94 -2.46
CA ASP A 27 1.26 9.50 -3.82
C ASP A 27 1.62 8.43 -4.85
N THR A 28 0.71 8.14 -5.77
CA THR A 28 0.96 7.21 -6.89
C THR A 28 2.01 7.71 -7.87
N LEU A 29 2.47 8.97 -7.73
CA LEU A 29 3.35 9.68 -8.64
C LEU A 29 2.78 9.77 -10.06
N SER A 30 1.45 9.66 -10.19
CA SER A 30 0.74 9.53 -11.48
C SER A 30 1.25 8.35 -12.33
N MET A 31 1.80 7.31 -11.69
CA MET A 31 2.28 6.10 -12.35
C MET A 31 1.25 4.98 -12.23
N SER A 32 0.99 4.27 -13.34
CA SER A 32 0.10 3.10 -13.34
C SER A 32 0.53 2.02 -12.35
N ALA A 33 1.85 1.85 -12.15
CA ALA A 33 2.39 0.93 -11.16
C ALA A 33 2.00 1.33 -9.72
N GLY A 34 2.07 2.62 -9.38
CA GLY A 34 1.62 3.13 -8.08
C GLY A 34 0.13 2.95 -7.89
N GLN A 35 -0.67 3.29 -8.91
CA GLN A 35 -2.13 3.11 -8.87
C GLN A 35 -2.53 1.64 -8.69
N ASN A 36 -1.84 0.72 -9.37
CA ASN A 36 -2.08 -0.72 -9.23
C ASN A 36 -1.66 -1.24 -7.85
N ALA A 37 -0.55 -0.74 -7.31
CA ALA A 37 -0.09 -1.09 -5.96
C ALA A 37 -1.10 -0.65 -4.90
N LEU A 38 -1.54 0.60 -4.93
CA LEU A 38 -2.54 1.12 -3.99
C LEU A 38 -3.88 0.39 -4.13
N ARG A 39 -4.33 0.08 -5.36
CA ARG A 39 -5.54 -0.72 -5.58
C ARG A 39 -5.42 -2.12 -4.98
N THR A 40 -4.29 -2.80 -5.20
CA THR A 40 -4.03 -4.13 -4.63
C THR A 40 -4.03 -4.10 -3.10
N LEU A 41 -3.44 -3.08 -2.50
CA LEU A 41 -3.42 -2.90 -1.05
C LEU A 41 -4.79 -2.50 -0.49
N ALA A 42 -5.60 -1.76 -1.25
CA ALA A 42 -6.97 -1.42 -0.89
C ALA A 42 -7.89 -2.65 -0.94
N ASP A 43 -7.74 -3.52 -1.95
CA ASP A 43 -8.45 -4.80 -2.00
C ASP A 43 -8.09 -5.71 -0.81
N ALA A 44 -6.90 -5.53 -0.23
CA ALA A 44 -6.45 -6.20 0.98
C ALA A 44 -6.84 -5.48 2.30
N GLY A 45 -7.50 -4.32 2.22
CA GLY A 45 -7.93 -3.52 3.38
C GLY A 45 -6.80 -2.75 4.09
N LEU A 46 -5.66 -2.59 3.44
CA LEU A 46 -4.46 -1.94 4.02
C LEU A 46 -4.36 -0.47 3.67
N VAL A 47 -5.02 -0.03 2.59
CA VAL A 47 -5.02 1.35 2.12
C VAL A 47 -6.45 1.77 1.81
N ASP A 48 -6.82 2.98 2.20
CA ASP A 48 -8.01 3.67 1.68
C ASP A 48 -7.62 4.41 0.40
N TYR A 49 -8.15 3.97 -0.73
CA TYR A 49 -7.82 4.50 -2.06
C TYR A 49 -9.03 4.45 -3.00
N ASP A 50 -9.36 5.59 -3.60
CA ASP A 50 -10.53 5.78 -4.47
C ASP A 50 -10.20 5.64 -5.97
N GLY A 51 -8.92 5.39 -6.31
CA GLY A 51 -8.45 5.33 -7.69
C GLY A 51 -7.86 6.66 -8.22
N GLY A 52 -7.80 7.69 -7.39
CA GLY A 52 -7.21 8.99 -7.70
C GLY A 52 -5.68 8.99 -7.67
N ARG A 53 -5.10 10.16 -7.35
CA ARG A 53 -3.65 10.31 -7.24
C ARG A 53 -3.10 9.84 -5.90
N CYS A 54 -3.85 10.05 -4.83
CA CYS A 54 -3.42 9.81 -3.47
C CYS A 54 -4.28 8.74 -2.79
N GLY A 55 -3.72 8.09 -1.78
CA GLY A 55 -4.44 7.25 -0.82
C GLY A 55 -3.85 7.39 0.58
N THR A 56 -4.41 6.70 1.55
CA THR A 56 -3.93 6.73 2.94
C THR A 56 -3.85 5.34 3.54
N TRP A 57 -2.84 5.07 4.36
CA TRP A 57 -2.79 3.82 5.12
C TRP A 57 -3.97 3.70 6.09
N THR A 58 -4.66 2.57 6.05
CA THR A 58 -5.58 2.17 7.12
C THR A 58 -4.78 1.82 8.39
N GLN A 59 -5.46 1.65 9.52
CA GLN A 59 -4.80 1.16 10.72
C GLN A 59 -4.10 -0.20 10.50
N ALA A 60 -4.73 -1.11 9.73
CA ALA A 60 -4.16 -2.41 9.41
C ALA A 60 -2.86 -2.28 8.58
N GLY A 61 -2.83 -1.34 7.62
CA GLY A 61 -1.62 -1.02 6.87
C GLY A 61 -0.49 -0.51 7.75
N ARG A 62 -0.79 0.43 8.66
CA ARG A 62 0.18 0.98 9.63
C ARG A 62 0.77 -0.09 10.55
N ASP A 63 -0.08 -0.98 11.04
CA ASP A 63 0.35 -2.12 11.87
C ASP A 63 1.30 -3.05 11.11
N GLN A 64 1.06 -3.25 9.81
CA GLN A 64 1.89 -4.11 8.97
C GLN A 64 3.28 -3.50 8.69
N ILE A 65 3.35 -2.18 8.52
CA ILE A 65 4.62 -1.43 8.37
C ILE A 65 5.45 -1.56 9.66
N THR A 66 4.82 -1.39 10.82
CA THR A 66 5.51 -1.36 12.12
C THR A 66 6.01 -2.74 12.56
N ARG A 67 5.37 -3.83 12.10
CA ARG A 67 5.69 -5.22 12.50
C ARG A 67 6.78 -5.89 11.66
N SER A 68 7.28 -5.22 10.62
CA SER A 68 8.10 -5.80 9.56
C SER A 68 9.55 -5.30 9.61
#